data_AF-A0A068RF34-F1
#
_entry.id   AF-A0A068RF34-F1
#
_cell.length_a   1.000
_cell.length_b   1.000
_cell.length_c   1.000
_cell.angle_alpha   90.00
_cell.angle_beta   90.00
_cell.angle_gamma   90.00
#
_symmetry.space_group_name_H-M   'P 1'
#
loop_
_entity.id
_entity.type
_entity.pdbx_description
1 polymer ?
#
loop_
_entity_poly.entity_id
_entity_poly.type
_entity_poly.pdbx_seq_one_letter_code
_entity_poly.pdbx_strand_id
1 'polypeptide(L)'
;MKVLILGAGYGTRLQRDLKASPEHAHLLGIPKALLPLGGRDALITHWLDLFRDHGIDVYVVTNAACYDLFVAWAKRHDLPTDHIVSDGTLSNETRLGAVPDIAFGIHHFNLEQEDVLVVGGDTLFLKDFSLKDYLAQASSQQDTCLVTTYRVSDDQVHKFGIVETDDQGIMTSFLEKPDPSSTPSRLACPCFYLFAPNSLPLLDEFIDSCQGQPKEVFDATGKFLAYLYPRFTVKTYPISGRIDVGGLQSYLDADKYFTN
;
A
#
# COMPACT_ATOMS: atom_id res chain seq x y z
N MET A 1 14.22 -7.97 -6.71
CA MET A 1 13.17 -7.27 -5.93
C MET A 1 12.96 -5.88 -6.47
N LYS A 2 11.71 -5.50 -6.71
CA LYS A 2 11.25 -4.19 -7.19
C LYS A 2 10.11 -3.69 -6.31
N VAL A 3 9.89 -2.37 -6.25
CA VAL A 3 8.80 -1.78 -5.44
C VAL A 3 7.72 -1.20 -6.34
N LEU A 4 6.46 -1.48 -6.03
CA LEU A 4 5.30 -0.88 -6.66
C LEU A 4 4.51 -0.07 -5.62
N ILE A 5 4.44 1.25 -5.78
CA ILE A 5 3.66 2.14 -4.92
C ILE A 5 2.30 2.41 -5.55
N LEU A 6 1.23 2.22 -4.78
CA LEU A 6 -0.14 2.48 -5.19
C LEU A 6 -0.54 3.93 -4.94
N GLY A 7 -0.69 4.71 -6.02
CA GLY A 7 -1.03 6.13 -6.02
C GLY A 7 -2.30 6.48 -6.80
N ALA A 8 -3.12 5.50 -7.21
CA ALA A 8 -4.32 5.70 -8.02
C ALA A 8 -5.58 6.08 -7.22
N GLY A 9 -5.53 6.01 -5.88
CA GLY A 9 -6.66 6.34 -5.02
C GLY A 9 -7.05 7.82 -5.03
N TYR A 10 -8.34 8.12 -5.21
CA TYR A 10 -8.88 9.49 -5.31
C TYR A 10 -8.99 10.23 -3.98
N GLY A 11 -8.78 9.57 -2.84
CA GLY A 11 -8.74 10.22 -1.52
C GLY A 11 -10.00 11.01 -1.15
N THR A 12 -11.18 10.56 -1.60
CA THR A 12 -12.46 11.31 -1.52
C THR A 12 -12.78 11.84 -0.13
N ARG A 13 -12.48 11.08 0.93
CA ARG A 13 -12.65 11.52 2.33
C ARG A 13 -11.79 12.75 2.64
N LEU A 14 -10.49 12.68 2.41
CA LEU A 14 -9.58 13.81 2.64
C LEU A 14 -10.00 15.02 1.81
N GLN A 15 -10.31 14.84 0.53
CA GLN A 15 -10.72 15.95 -0.35
C GLN A 15 -12.01 16.63 0.15
N ARG A 16 -12.96 15.87 0.72
CA ARG A 16 -14.15 16.44 1.36
C ARG A 16 -13.79 17.22 2.62
N ASP A 17 -12.93 16.67 3.48
CA ASP A 17 -12.52 17.33 4.73
C ASP A 17 -11.77 18.64 4.43
N LEU A 18 -10.91 18.66 3.40
CA LEU A 18 -10.18 19.85 2.94
C LEU A 18 -11.10 20.94 2.40
N LYS A 19 -12.15 20.59 1.66
CA LYS A 19 -13.18 21.57 1.22
C LYS A 19 -13.89 22.26 2.40
N ALA A 20 -13.98 21.58 3.54
CA ALA A 20 -14.58 22.12 4.76
C ALA A 20 -13.56 22.85 5.65
N SER A 21 -12.27 22.92 5.28
CA SER A 21 -11.21 23.53 6.08
C SER A 21 -10.45 24.60 5.28
N PRO A 22 -10.87 25.88 5.37
CA PRO A 22 -10.22 26.98 4.65
C PRO A 22 -8.71 27.12 4.94
N GLU A 23 -8.28 26.80 6.17
CA GLU A 23 -6.87 26.83 6.60
C GLU A 23 -5.99 25.85 5.82
N HIS A 24 -6.55 24.70 5.42
CA HIS A 24 -5.84 23.63 4.72
C HIS A 24 -6.17 23.58 3.22
N ALA A 25 -6.83 24.60 2.68
CA ALA A 25 -7.26 24.64 1.28
C ALA A 25 -6.11 24.51 0.28
N HIS A 26 -4.88 24.85 0.67
CA HIS A 26 -3.67 24.68 -0.14
C HIS A 26 -3.34 23.21 -0.46
N LEU A 27 -3.90 22.24 0.27
CA LEU A 27 -3.74 20.80 0.02
C LEU A 27 -4.82 20.22 -0.91
N LEU A 28 -5.84 21.01 -1.27
CA LEU A 28 -6.96 20.54 -2.08
C LEU A 28 -6.49 20.15 -3.48
N GLY A 29 -6.92 18.99 -3.96
CA GLY A 29 -6.53 18.43 -5.26
C GLY A 29 -5.19 17.69 -5.27
N ILE A 30 -4.41 17.75 -4.18
CA ILE A 30 -3.17 16.96 -4.06
C ILE A 30 -3.56 15.50 -3.71
N PRO A 31 -3.10 14.49 -4.47
CA PRO A 31 -3.35 13.09 -4.13
C PRO A 31 -2.62 12.73 -2.84
N LYS A 32 -3.19 11.81 -2.04
CA LYS A 32 -2.68 11.47 -0.69
C LYS A 32 -1.17 11.17 -0.67
N ALA A 33 -0.71 10.42 -1.67
CA ALA A 33 0.70 10.04 -1.82
C ALA A 33 1.65 11.23 -2.01
N LEU A 34 1.15 12.33 -2.59
CA LEU A 34 1.94 13.53 -2.87
C LEU A 34 1.70 14.66 -1.86
N LEU A 35 1.01 14.40 -0.74
CA LEU A 35 0.87 15.40 0.31
C LEU A 35 2.24 15.68 0.95
N PRO A 36 2.62 16.95 1.16
CA PRO A 36 3.83 17.27 1.91
C PRO A 36 3.72 16.71 3.34
N LEU A 37 4.79 16.13 3.86
CA LEU A 37 4.75 15.46 5.16
C LEU A 37 6.11 15.47 5.84
N GLY A 38 6.19 16.01 7.05
CA GLY A 38 7.40 15.93 7.88
C GLY A 38 8.62 16.58 7.26
N GLY A 39 8.43 17.75 6.63
CA GLY A 39 9.48 18.47 5.92
C GLY A 39 9.85 17.91 4.54
N ARG A 40 9.19 16.85 4.07
CA ARG A 40 9.31 16.36 2.69
C ARG A 40 8.18 16.90 1.82
N ASP A 41 8.44 17.01 0.51
CA ASP A 41 7.47 17.54 -0.46
C ASP A 41 6.30 16.59 -0.75
N ALA A 42 6.48 15.30 -0.48
CA ALA A 42 5.47 14.26 -0.64
C ALA A 42 5.66 13.14 0.39
N LEU A 43 4.55 12.51 0.80
CA LEU A 43 4.53 11.34 1.69
C LEU A 43 5.38 10.21 1.11
N ILE A 44 5.22 9.88 -0.17
CA ILE A 44 5.97 8.79 -0.81
C ILE A 44 7.47 9.11 -1.00
N THR A 45 7.91 10.36 -0.83
CA THR A 45 9.34 10.70 -0.84
C THR A 45 10.08 9.98 0.30
N HIS A 46 9.43 9.76 1.45
CA HIS A 46 10.04 8.97 2.55
C HIS A 46 10.34 7.52 2.12
N TRP A 47 9.44 6.91 1.32
CA TRP A 47 9.69 5.58 0.77
C TRP A 47 10.75 5.60 -0.33
N LEU A 48 10.67 6.57 -1.24
CA LEU A 48 11.64 6.70 -2.33
C LEU A 48 13.07 6.79 -1.80
N ASP A 49 13.31 7.67 -0.83
CA ASP A 49 14.63 7.83 -0.20
C ASP A 49 15.10 6.51 0.44
N LEU A 50 14.22 5.86 1.23
CA LEU A 50 14.54 4.62 1.93
C LEU A 50 14.90 3.47 0.98
N PHE A 51 14.14 3.30 -0.11
CA PHE A 51 14.39 2.25 -1.10
C PHE A 51 15.63 2.54 -1.96
N ARG A 52 15.85 3.81 -2.31
CA ARG A 52 17.03 4.25 -3.08
C ARG A 52 18.33 4.02 -2.32
N ASP A 53 18.34 4.25 -1.02
CA ASP A 53 19.50 3.97 -0.15
C ASP A 53 19.90 2.49 -0.14
N HIS A 54 19.00 1.60 -0.58
CA HIS A 54 19.22 0.16 -0.72
C HIS A 54 19.34 -0.30 -2.17
N GLY A 55 19.37 0.62 -3.14
CA GLY A 55 19.49 0.32 -4.57
C GLY A 55 18.28 -0.42 -5.15
N ILE A 56 17.08 -0.20 -4.58
CA ILE A 56 15.83 -0.82 -5.04
C ILE A 56 15.09 0.12 -5.97
N ASP A 57 14.73 -0.37 -7.16
CA ASP A 57 13.92 0.41 -8.11
C ASP A 57 12.47 0.56 -7.62
N VAL A 58 11.94 1.77 -7.76
CA VAL A 58 10.58 2.14 -7.37
C VAL A 58 9.77 2.47 -8.61
N TYR A 59 8.57 1.92 -8.67
CA TYR A 59 7.55 2.16 -9.70
C TYR A 59 6.27 2.66 -9.03
N VAL A 60 5.46 3.45 -9.76
CA VAL A 60 4.22 4.02 -9.23
C VAL A 60 3.09 3.84 -10.24
N VAL A 61 1.97 3.29 -9.78
CA VAL A 61 0.70 3.29 -10.50
C VAL A 61 -0.15 4.43 -9.97
N THR A 62 -0.67 5.28 -10.84
CA THR A 62 -1.59 6.36 -10.50
C THR A 62 -2.77 6.43 -11.46
N ASN A 63 -3.70 7.34 -11.22
CA ASN A 63 -4.83 7.60 -12.11
C ASN A 63 -4.51 8.70 -13.12
N ALA A 64 -5.28 8.78 -14.21
CA ALA A 64 -5.07 9.79 -15.25
C ALA A 64 -5.28 11.23 -14.75
N ALA A 65 -6.18 11.43 -13.78
CA ALA A 65 -6.44 12.75 -13.21
C ALA A 65 -5.24 13.30 -12.41
N CYS A 66 -4.40 12.44 -11.82
CA CYS A 66 -3.25 12.82 -11.01
C CYS A 66 -1.90 12.55 -11.70
N TYR A 67 -1.89 11.92 -12.89
CA TYR A 67 -0.68 11.47 -13.58
C TYR A 67 0.39 12.55 -13.70
N ASP A 68 0.02 13.74 -14.17
CA ASP A 68 0.96 14.85 -14.35
C ASP A 68 1.62 15.31 -13.04
N LEU A 69 0.91 15.20 -11.90
CA LEU A 69 1.46 15.53 -10.58
C LEU A 69 2.53 14.51 -10.17
N PHE A 70 2.32 13.22 -10.43
CA PHE A 70 3.31 12.18 -10.15
C PHE A 70 4.51 12.27 -11.08
N VAL A 71 4.31 12.58 -12.37
CA VAL A 71 5.42 12.84 -13.31
C VAL A 71 6.25 14.05 -12.86
N ALA A 72 5.59 15.13 -12.41
CA ALA A 72 6.29 16.29 -11.88
C ALA A 72 7.06 15.97 -10.59
N TRP A 73 6.50 15.15 -9.69
CA TRP A 73 7.19 14.65 -8.50
C TRP A 73 8.41 13.80 -8.89
N ALA A 74 8.25 12.83 -9.79
CA ALA A 74 9.34 11.96 -10.24
C ALA A 74 10.53 12.76 -10.78
N LYS A 75 10.27 13.78 -11.62
CA LYS A 75 11.31 14.68 -12.16
C LYS A 75 12.07 15.45 -11.08
N ARG A 76 11.41 15.88 -10.00
CA ARG A 76 12.08 16.61 -8.89
C ARG A 76 12.99 15.72 -8.06
N HIS A 77 12.73 14.41 -8.07
CA HIS A 77 13.46 13.41 -7.28
C HIS A 77 14.37 12.52 -8.14
N ASP A 78 14.62 12.87 -9.40
CA ASP A 78 15.42 12.08 -10.33
C ASP A 78 14.95 10.61 -10.48
N LEU A 79 13.64 10.37 -10.31
CA LEU A 79 13.02 9.09 -10.64
C LEU A 79 12.66 9.09 -12.14
N PRO A 80 12.99 8.03 -12.90
CA PRO A 80 12.63 7.96 -14.32
C PRO A 80 11.12 8.12 -14.51
N THR A 81 10.71 8.96 -15.47
CA THR A 81 9.28 9.26 -15.65
C THR A 81 8.50 8.07 -16.22
N ASP A 82 9.19 7.15 -16.89
CA ASP A 82 8.67 5.85 -17.33
C ASP A 82 8.52 4.85 -16.18
N HIS A 83 8.90 5.18 -14.94
CA HIS A 83 8.52 4.43 -13.75
C HIS A 83 7.16 4.88 -13.17
N ILE A 84 6.49 5.83 -13.82
CA ILE A 84 5.15 6.30 -13.45
C ILE A 84 4.18 5.88 -14.56
N VAL A 85 3.13 5.14 -14.20
CA VAL A 85 2.09 4.73 -15.13
C VAL A 85 0.72 5.20 -14.67
N SER A 86 -0.10 5.62 -15.64
CA SER A 86 -1.53 5.90 -15.42
C SER A 86 -2.37 4.67 -15.74
N ASP A 87 -3.29 4.31 -14.85
CA ASP A 87 -4.33 3.29 -15.05
C ASP A 87 -5.43 3.72 -16.05
N GLY A 88 -5.37 4.97 -16.54
CA GLY A 88 -6.32 5.56 -17.48
C GLY A 88 -7.62 6.09 -16.87
N THR A 89 -7.85 5.93 -15.57
CA THR A 89 -9.10 6.34 -14.92
C THR A 89 -9.11 7.83 -14.58
N LEU A 90 -10.28 8.45 -14.65
CA LEU A 90 -10.46 9.90 -14.45
C LEU A 90 -11.32 10.26 -13.24
N SER A 91 -12.00 9.29 -12.63
CA SER A 91 -12.84 9.52 -11.45
C SER A 91 -12.88 8.31 -10.50
N ASN A 92 -13.31 8.56 -9.27
CA ASN A 92 -13.50 7.50 -8.28
C ASN A 92 -14.52 6.46 -8.75
N GLU A 93 -15.55 6.83 -9.51
CA GLU A 93 -16.58 5.92 -10.02
C GLU A 93 -16.01 4.98 -11.09
N THR A 94 -15.05 5.46 -11.88
CA THR A 94 -14.41 4.72 -12.98
C THR A 94 -13.14 4.00 -12.58
N ARG A 95 -12.68 4.14 -11.34
CA ARG A 95 -11.47 3.51 -10.80
C ARG A 95 -11.40 2.01 -11.10
N LEU A 96 -10.20 1.50 -11.40
CA LEU A 96 -10.01 0.07 -11.62
C LEU A 96 -10.25 -0.69 -10.32
N GLY A 97 -9.60 -0.25 -9.25
CA GLY A 97 -9.67 -0.82 -7.90
C GLY A 97 -8.30 -1.27 -7.44
N ALA A 98 -8.09 -1.34 -6.13
CA ALA A 98 -6.75 -1.55 -5.56
C ALA A 98 -6.02 -2.82 -6.07
N VAL A 99 -6.70 -3.96 -6.21
CA VAL A 99 -6.06 -5.19 -6.71
C VAL A 99 -5.80 -5.13 -8.23
N PRO A 100 -6.77 -4.71 -9.07
CA PRO A 100 -6.50 -4.40 -10.48
C PRO A 100 -5.32 -3.43 -10.71
N ASP A 101 -5.15 -2.41 -9.86
CA ASP A 101 -4.02 -1.47 -9.96
C ASP A 101 -2.67 -2.17 -9.71
N ILE A 102 -2.62 -3.14 -8.79
CA ILE A 102 -1.42 -3.95 -8.55
C ILE A 102 -1.08 -4.75 -9.82
N ALA A 103 -2.06 -5.46 -10.38
CA ALA A 103 -1.83 -6.28 -11.58
C ALA A 103 -1.41 -5.42 -12.77
N PHE A 104 -2.13 -4.32 -13.00
CA PHE A 104 -1.80 -3.36 -14.04
C PHE A 104 -0.36 -2.85 -13.94
N GLY A 105 0.09 -2.47 -12.74
CA GLY A 105 1.46 -2.05 -12.51
C GLY A 105 2.48 -3.14 -12.76
N ILE A 106 2.24 -4.35 -12.24
CA ILE A 106 3.14 -5.50 -12.43
C ILE A 106 3.32 -5.81 -13.91
N HIS A 107 2.23 -5.88 -14.69
CA HIS A 107 2.32 -6.16 -16.13
C HIS A 107 2.95 -5.02 -16.92
N HIS A 108 2.57 -3.77 -16.63
CA HIS A 108 3.08 -2.62 -17.37
C HIS A 108 4.61 -2.51 -17.25
N PHE A 109 5.15 -2.76 -16.06
CA PHE A 109 6.58 -2.69 -15.79
C PHE A 109 7.31 -4.02 -15.98
N ASN A 110 6.63 -5.09 -16.44
CA ASN A 110 7.17 -6.43 -16.64
C ASN A 110 7.83 -7.03 -15.39
N LEU A 111 7.15 -6.95 -14.24
CA LEU A 111 7.67 -7.35 -12.92
C LEU A 111 7.33 -8.81 -12.54
N GLU A 112 6.71 -9.59 -13.44
CA GLU A 112 6.19 -10.93 -13.14
C GLU A 112 7.26 -11.95 -12.72
N GLN A 113 8.52 -11.70 -13.07
CA GLN A 113 9.66 -12.56 -12.74
C GLN A 113 10.48 -12.04 -11.55
N GLU A 114 10.04 -10.96 -10.91
CA GLU A 114 10.73 -10.30 -9.81
C GLU A 114 9.98 -10.51 -8.49
N ASP A 115 10.69 -10.46 -7.36
CA ASP A 115 10.01 -10.23 -6.08
C ASP A 115 9.45 -8.80 -6.09
N VAL A 116 8.15 -8.65 -5.87
CA VAL A 116 7.48 -7.33 -5.93
C VAL A 116 6.99 -6.93 -4.55
N LEU A 117 7.54 -5.84 -4.02
CA LEU A 117 7.06 -5.20 -2.80
C LEU A 117 6.00 -4.15 -3.15
N VAL A 118 4.74 -4.44 -2.83
CA VAL A 118 3.61 -3.52 -3.02
C VAL A 118 3.41 -2.68 -1.76
N VAL A 119 3.41 -1.36 -1.92
CA VAL A 119 3.27 -0.39 -0.83
C VAL A 119 2.07 0.53 -1.08
N GLY A 120 1.22 0.70 -0.07
CA GLY A 120 0.15 1.70 -0.11
C GLY A 120 0.73 3.12 -0.06
N GLY A 121 0.42 3.96 -1.07
CA GLY A 121 0.96 5.31 -1.16
C GLY A 121 0.47 6.29 -0.10
N ASP A 122 -0.43 5.89 0.79
CA ASP A 122 -0.94 6.69 1.92
C ASP A 122 -0.45 6.21 3.29
N THR A 123 0.45 5.22 3.31
CA THR A 123 0.93 4.58 4.53
C THR A 123 2.42 4.80 4.72
N LEU A 124 2.84 5.08 5.95
CA LEU A 124 4.26 5.06 6.39
C LEU A 124 4.39 4.22 7.65
N PHE A 125 5.59 3.71 7.94
CA PHE A 125 5.88 3.06 9.23
C PHE A 125 6.43 4.04 10.26
N LEU A 126 6.38 3.63 11.52
CA LEU A 126 7.03 4.38 12.61
C LEU A 126 8.55 4.39 12.41
N LYS A 127 9.22 5.41 12.98
CA LYS A 127 10.64 5.72 12.74
C LYS A 127 11.62 4.60 13.14
N ASP A 128 11.18 3.64 13.94
CA ASP A 128 11.98 2.49 14.37
C ASP A 128 11.95 1.31 13.38
N PHE A 129 11.18 1.40 12.29
CA PHE A 129 11.21 0.42 11.22
C PHE A 129 12.58 0.38 10.51
N SER A 130 13.11 -0.83 10.35
CA SER A 130 14.38 -1.10 9.66
C SER A 130 14.11 -1.89 8.37
N LEU A 131 14.21 -1.21 7.22
CA LEU A 131 14.11 -1.88 5.92
C LEU A 131 15.20 -2.95 5.77
N LYS A 132 16.41 -2.68 6.26
CA LYS A 132 17.53 -3.63 6.22
C LYS A 132 17.18 -4.97 6.90
N ASP A 133 16.58 -4.92 8.09
CA ASP A 133 16.23 -6.13 8.83
C ASP A 133 15.05 -6.87 8.19
N TYR A 134 14.09 -6.11 7.63
CA TYR A 134 13.02 -6.68 6.80
C TYR A 134 13.58 -7.43 5.59
N LEU A 135 14.52 -6.83 4.84
CA LEU A 135 15.14 -7.44 3.67
C LEU A 135 15.98 -8.67 4.02
N ALA A 136 16.67 -8.64 5.17
CA ALA A 136 17.40 -9.81 5.66
C ALA A 136 16.46 -11.00 5.89
N GLN A 137 15.29 -10.78 6.52
CA GLN A 137 14.29 -11.81 6.67
C GLN A 137 13.72 -12.29 5.33
N ALA A 138 13.37 -11.36 4.43
CA ALA A 138 12.86 -11.70 3.10
C ALA A 138 13.83 -12.60 2.32
N SER A 139 15.11 -12.24 2.28
CA SER A 139 16.14 -12.99 1.55
C SER A 139 16.41 -14.40 2.10
N SER A 140 16.08 -14.64 3.38
CA SER A 140 16.25 -15.96 4.01
C SER A 140 15.15 -16.96 3.64
N GLN A 141 14.12 -16.52 2.91
CA GLN A 141 12.91 -17.30 2.65
C GLN A 141 12.68 -17.43 1.15
N GLN A 142 12.99 -18.61 0.62
CA GLN A 142 12.74 -18.89 -0.78
C GLN A 142 11.24 -19.12 -1.02
N ASP A 143 10.73 -18.59 -2.13
CA ASP A 143 9.37 -18.85 -2.62
C ASP A 143 8.27 -18.58 -1.59
N THR A 144 8.43 -17.50 -0.83
CA THR A 144 7.52 -17.12 0.26
C THR A 144 7.15 -15.66 0.14
N CYS A 145 5.87 -15.35 0.29
CA CYS A 145 5.42 -13.96 0.42
C CYS A 145 5.63 -13.47 1.86
N LEU A 146 5.92 -12.17 2.04
CA LEU A 146 6.16 -11.58 3.36
C LEU A 146 5.33 -10.30 3.54
N VAL A 147 4.48 -10.27 4.55
CA VAL A 147 3.68 -9.08 4.90
C VAL A 147 4.07 -8.55 6.27
N THR A 148 3.93 -7.25 6.48
CA THR A 148 4.15 -6.67 7.82
C THR A 148 2.91 -6.77 8.69
N THR A 149 3.08 -6.95 10.00
CA THR A 149 1.97 -6.91 10.97
C THR A 149 2.31 -6.07 12.20
N TYR A 150 1.30 -5.48 12.83
CA TYR A 150 1.45 -4.77 14.10
C TYR A 150 0.23 -4.98 14.98
N ARG A 151 0.39 -4.82 16.30
CA ARG A 151 -0.72 -4.99 17.24
C ARG A 151 -1.61 -3.75 17.30
N VAL A 152 -2.92 -3.98 17.29
CA VAL A 152 -3.95 -2.94 17.47
C VAL A 152 -4.86 -3.24 18.66
N SER A 153 -5.54 -2.22 19.17
CA SER A 153 -6.58 -2.39 20.19
C SER A 153 -7.91 -2.84 19.57
N ASP A 154 -8.80 -3.41 20.38
CA ASP A 154 -10.10 -3.92 19.97
C ASP A 154 -10.96 -2.89 19.23
N ASP A 155 -10.91 -1.63 19.67
CA ASP A 155 -11.65 -0.52 19.05
C ASP A 155 -11.10 -0.11 17.66
N GLN A 156 -9.96 -0.66 17.24
CA GLN A 156 -9.33 -0.37 15.96
C GLN A 156 -9.45 -1.51 14.94
N VAL A 157 -9.83 -2.71 15.38
CA VAL A 157 -9.90 -3.92 14.53
C VAL A 157 -10.71 -3.70 13.25
N HIS A 158 -11.87 -3.03 13.35
CA HIS A 158 -12.77 -2.75 12.23
C HIS A 158 -12.20 -1.79 11.16
N LYS A 159 -10.99 -1.26 11.36
CA LYS A 159 -10.34 -0.32 10.43
C LYS A 159 -9.35 -0.98 9.49
N PHE A 160 -8.93 -2.22 9.78
CA PHE A 160 -7.78 -2.84 9.14
C PHE A 160 -8.08 -4.27 8.66
N GLY A 161 -7.23 -4.77 7.76
CA GLY A 161 -7.10 -6.21 7.53
C GLY A 161 -6.43 -6.87 8.74
N ILE A 162 -7.07 -7.88 9.32
CA ILE A 162 -6.60 -8.61 10.49
C ILE A 162 -6.12 -10.00 10.06
N VAL A 163 -4.93 -10.36 10.54
CA VAL A 163 -4.24 -11.61 10.23
C VAL A 163 -4.25 -12.53 11.45
N GLU A 164 -4.48 -13.81 11.25
CA GLU A 164 -4.12 -14.86 12.22
C GLU A 164 -2.90 -15.61 11.69
N THR A 165 -2.05 -16.08 12.61
CA THR A 165 -0.86 -16.85 12.27
C THR A 165 -0.77 -18.13 13.10
N ASP A 166 -0.04 -19.11 12.58
CA ASP A 166 0.45 -20.22 13.39
C ASP A 166 1.65 -19.81 14.27
N ASP A 167 2.21 -20.77 15.01
CA ASP A 167 3.36 -20.57 15.90
C ASP A 167 4.66 -20.22 15.14
N GLN A 168 4.70 -20.41 13.82
CA GLN A 168 5.83 -20.06 12.95
C GLN A 168 5.65 -18.71 12.26
N GLY A 169 4.57 -17.99 12.56
CA GLY A 169 4.26 -16.69 11.95
C GLY A 169 3.76 -16.79 10.51
N ILE A 170 3.31 -17.97 10.07
CA ILE A 170 2.67 -18.20 8.77
C ILE A 170 1.19 -17.83 8.89
N MET A 171 0.68 -17.04 7.96
CA MET A 171 -0.71 -16.60 7.90
C MET A 171 -1.66 -17.80 7.72
N THR A 172 -2.63 -17.92 8.60
CA THR A 172 -3.68 -18.95 8.57
C THR A 172 -5.07 -18.40 8.29
N SER A 173 -5.26 -17.09 8.46
CA SER A 173 -6.52 -16.39 8.19
C SER A 173 -6.25 -14.91 7.89
N PHE A 174 -7.12 -14.32 7.05
CA PHE A 174 -7.16 -12.89 6.79
C PHE A 174 -8.62 -12.42 6.75
N LEU A 175 -8.94 -11.39 7.53
CA LEU A 175 -10.26 -10.76 7.56
C LEU A 175 -10.14 -9.26 7.29
N GLU A 176 -10.83 -8.75 6.27
CA GLU A 176 -10.85 -7.32 5.95
C GLU A 176 -11.87 -6.58 6.81
N LYS A 177 -11.40 -5.65 7.66
CA LYS A 177 -12.24 -4.80 8.52
C LYS A 177 -13.31 -5.58 9.30
N PRO A 178 -12.94 -6.66 10.02
CA PRO A 178 -13.90 -7.49 10.73
C PRO A 178 -14.49 -6.78 11.94
N ASP A 179 -15.62 -7.30 12.43
CA ASP A 179 -16.07 -6.98 13.77
C ASP A 179 -15.06 -7.53 14.81
N PRO A 180 -14.76 -6.81 15.91
CA PRO A 180 -13.80 -7.27 16.93
C PRO A 180 -14.12 -8.65 17.54
N SER A 181 -15.38 -9.09 17.48
CA SER A 181 -15.81 -10.41 17.94
C SER A 181 -15.58 -11.54 16.92
N SER A 182 -15.28 -11.22 15.67
CA SER A 182 -15.11 -12.22 14.59
C SER A 182 -13.77 -12.97 14.66
N THR A 183 -12.79 -12.43 15.38
CA THR A 183 -11.46 -13.04 15.56
C THR A 183 -10.84 -12.62 16.89
N PRO A 184 -10.11 -13.51 17.58
CA PRO A 184 -9.31 -13.14 18.74
C PRO A 184 -8.02 -12.38 18.37
N SER A 185 -7.62 -12.37 17.09
CA SER A 185 -6.37 -11.74 16.68
C SER A 185 -6.45 -10.22 16.69
N ARG A 186 -5.29 -9.62 16.92
CA ARG A 186 -5.08 -8.16 16.94
C ARG A 186 -3.90 -7.76 16.05
N LEU A 187 -3.52 -8.60 15.10
CA LEU A 187 -2.46 -8.32 14.14
C LEU A 187 -3.03 -7.65 12.90
N ALA A 188 -2.90 -6.32 12.82
CA ALA A 188 -3.26 -5.55 11.65
C ALA A 188 -2.17 -5.67 10.56
N CYS A 189 -2.58 -5.73 9.30
CA CYS A 189 -1.73 -5.95 8.14
C CYS A 189 -1.86 -4.81 7.12
N PRO A 190 -0.97 -3.80 7.16
CA PRO A 190 -0.99 -2.72 6.18
C PRO A 190 -0.45 -3.15 4.83
N CYS A 191 -0.80 -2.39 3.78
CA CYS A 191 -0.27 -2.62 2.44
C CYS A 191 1.24 -2.35 2.37
N PHE A 192 1.99 -3.39 2.66
CA PHE A 192 3.43 -3.56 2.52
C PHE A 192 3.66 -5.06 2.32
N TYR A 193 3.42 -5.50 1.09
CA TYR A 193 3.30 -6.91 0.73
C TYR A 193 4.43 -7.27 -0.22
N LEU A 194 5.36 -8.11 0.21
CA LEU A 194 6.35 -8.70 -0.67
C LEU A 194 5.77 -9.98 -1.27
N PHE A 195 5.52 -9.95 -2.57
CA PHE A 195 5.08 -11.10 -3.35
C PHE A 195 6.28 -11.76 -4.01
N ALA A 196 6.39 -13.08 -3.82
CA ALA A 196 7.33 -13.91 -4.57
C ALA A 196 6.87 -14.08 -6.03
N PRO A 197 7.77 -14.20 -7.01
CA PRO A 197 7.41 -14.31 -8.43
C PRO A 197 6.37 -15.40 -8.72
N ASN A 198 6.53 -16.58 -8.12
CA ASN A 198 5.63 -17.72 -8.36
C ASN A 198 4.23 -17.52 -7.78
N SER A 199 4.01 -16.51 -6.95
CA SER A 199 2.69 -16.18 -6.42
C SER A 199 1.92 -15.19 -7.30
N LEU A 200 2.62 -14.45 -8.18
CA LEU A 200 2.03 -13.42 -9.02
C LEU A 200 1.00 -13.94 -10.03
N PRO A 201 1.11 -15.15 -10.62
CA PRO A 201 0.05 -15.68 -11.48
C PRO A 201 -1.32 -15.80 -10.78
N LEU A 202 -1.35 -15.97 -9.45
CA LEU A 202 -2.60 -16.02 -8.68
C LEU A 202 -3.34 -14.68 -8.68
N LEU A 203 -2.65 -13.58 -8.98
CA LEU A 203 -3.24 -12.25 -9.08
C LEU A 203 -4.21 -12.18 -10.27
N ASP A 204 -3.80 -12.71 -11.42
CA ASP A 204 -4.62 -12.81 -12.62
C ASP A 204 -5.79 -13.75 -12.39
N GLU A 205 -5.54 -14.92 -11.79
CA GLU A 205 -6.60 -15.87 -11.42
C GLU A 205 -7.66 -15.22 -10.50
N PHE A 206 -7.21 -14.40 -9.54
CA PHE A 206 -8.11 -13.66 -8.65
C PHE A 206 -8.94 -12.63 -9.42
N ILE A 207 -8.31 -11.82 -10.27
CA ILE A 207 -9.00 -10.79 -11.07
C ILE A 207 -10.02 -11.44 -12.01
N ASP A 208 -9.66 -12.54 -12.66
CA ASP A 208 -10.56 -13.29 -13.54
C ASP A 208 -11.74 -13.88 -12.77
N SER A 209 -11.51 -14.39 -11.56
CA SER A 209 -12.60 -14.89 -10.70
C SER A 209 -13.58 -13.78 -10.25
N CYS A 210 -13.16 -12.52 -10.33
CA CYS A 210 -13.95 -11.35 -9.97
C CYS A 210 -14.68 -10.70 -11.15
N GLN A 211 -14.58 -11.23 -12.38
CA GLN A 211 -15.24 -10.65 -13.54
C GLN A 211 -16.77 -10.55 -13.32
N GLY A 212 -17.31 -9.35 -13.57
CA GLY A 212 -18.73 -9.04 -13.34
C GLY A 212 -19.15 -8.85 -11.87
N GLN A 213 -18.23 -8.99 -10.91
CA GLN A 213 -18.49 -8.71 -9.51
C GLN A 213 -18.43 -7.20 -9.19
N PRO A 214 -19.12 -6.74 -8.14
CA PRO A 214 -19.03 -5.36 -7.69
C PRO A 214 -17.62 -5.05 -7.18
N LYS A 215 -17.17 -3.79 -7.33
CA LYS A 215 -15.77 -3.37 -7.10
C LYS A 215 -15.28 -3.67 -5.69
N GLU A 216 -16.17 -3.64 -4.70
CA GLU A 216 -15.88 -3.92 -3.29
C GLU A 216 -15.25 -5.29 -3.03
N VAL A 217 -15.39 -6.23 -3.99
CA VAL A 217 -14.77 -7.56 -3.93
C VAL A 217 -13.25 -7.50 -4.16
N PHE A 218 -12.75 -6.51 -4.92
CA PHE A 218 -11.34 -6.40 -5.31
C PHE A 218 -10.72 -5.01 -5.07
N ASP A 219 -11.51 -4.04 -4.60
CA ASP A 219 -11.09 -2.66 -4.33
C ASP A 219 -10.57 -2.46 -2.88
N ALA A 220 -9.73 -3.40 -2.44
CA ALA A 220 -8.85 -3.27 -1.29
C ALA A 220 -7.70 -4.26 -1.44
N THR A 221 -6.47 -3.84 -1.13
CA THR A 221 -5.27 -4.65 -1.33
C THR A 221 -5.31 -5.97 -0.55
N GLY A 222 -5.95 -5.97 0.63
CA GLY A 222 -6.18 -7.17 1.44
C GLY A 222 -7.07 -8.24 0.79
N LYS A 223 -7.85 -7.91 -0.24
CA LYS A 223 -8.69 -8.89 -0.95
C LYS A 223 -7.86 -9.94 -1.67
N PHE A 224 -6.76 -9.52 -2.30
CA PHE A 224 -5.84 -10.47 -2.91
C PHE A 224 -5.11 -11.29 -1.84
N LEU A 225 -4.70 -10.69 -0.71
CA LEU A 225 -4.10 -11.46 0.39
C LEU A 225 -5.03 -12.58 0.91
N ALA A 226 -6.32 -12.29 1.06
CA ALA A 226 -7.33 -13.27 1.44
C ALA A 226 -7.46 -14.43 0.44
N TYR A 227 -7.26 -14.15 -0.85
CA TYR A 227 -7.23 -15.18 -1.89
C TYR A 227 -5.90 -15.95 -1.91
N LEU A 228 -4.80 -15.26 -1.63
CA LEU A 228 -3.44 -15.76 -1.75
C LEU A 228 -3.06 -16.72 -0.63
N TYR A 229 -3.31 -16.37 0.64
CA TYR A 229 -2.80 -17.14 1.78
C TYR A 229 -3.18 -18.64 1.80
N PRO A 230 -4.37 -19.09 1.37
CA PRO A 230 -4.67 -20.53 1.33
C PRO A 230 -3.99 -21.26 0.17
N ARG A 231 -3.35 -20.54 -0.76
CA ARG A 231 -2.74 -21.07 -2.00
C ARG A 231 -1.23 -20.93 -2.04
N PHE A 232 -0.68 -19.99 -1.27
CA PHE A 232 0.74 -19.68 -1.24
C PHE A 232 1.18 -19.33 0.18
N THR A 233 2.41 -19.68 0.55
CA THR A 233 2.90 -19.36 1.90
C THR A 233 3.09 -17.86 2.05
N VAL A 234 2.36 -17.28 3.01
CA VAL A 234 2.49 -15.87 3.40
C VAL A 234 2.98 -15.81 4.84
N LYS A 235 4.22 -15.38 5.05
CA LYS A 235 4.79 -15.14 6.38
C LYS A 235 4.59 -13.71 6.83
N THR A 236 4.76 -13.48 8.12
CA THR A 236 4.60 -12.16 8.74
C THR A 236 5.92 -11.61 9.27
N TYR A 237 6.06 -10.29 9.22
CA TYR A 237 7.16 -9.51 9.80
C TYR A 237 6.60 -8.49 10.80
N PRO A 238 6.94 -8.55 12.09
CA PRO A 238 6.40 -7.61 13.06
C PRO A 238 7.02 -6.21 12.89
N ILE A 239 6.17 -5.18 12.94
CA ILE A 239 6.57 -3.77 13.02
C ILE A 239 5.90 -3.11 14.23
N SER A 240 6.44 -1.99 14.69
CA SER A 240 5.88 -1.27 15.85
C SER A 240 4.56 -0.57 15.55
N GLY A 241 4.30 -0.25 14.29
CA GLY A 241 3.06 0.36 13.85
C GLY A 241 3.19 1.08 12.52
N ARG A 242 2.11 1.77 12.14
CA ARG A 242 2.05 2.57 10.93
C ARG A 242 1.31 3.88 11.15
N ILE A 243 1.52 4.79 10.21
CA ILE A 243 0.74 5.98 9.97
C ILE A 243 -0.08 5.76 8.68
N ASP A 244 -1.36 6.10 8.73
CA ASP A 244 -2.33 5.97 7.64
C ASP A 244 -2.96 7.33 7.36
N VAL A 245 -2.62 7.95 6.22
CA VAL A 245 -3.15 9.26 5.86
C VAL A 245 -4.45 9.07 5.10
N GLY A 246 -5.56 8.96 5.83
CA GLY A 246 -6.86 8.68 5.22
C GLY A 246 -7.84 9.86 5.18
N GLY A 247 -7.67 10.85 6.04
CA GLY A 247 -8.49 12.07 6.16
C GLY A 247 -7.67 13.22 6.75
N LEU A 248 -8.28 14.39 6.94
CA LEU A 248 -7.53 15.59 7.36
C LEU A 248 -6.87 15.41 8.75
N GLN A 249 -7.60 14.90 9.74
CA GLN A 249 -7.03 14.72 11.09
C GLN A 249 -5.82 13.77 11.08
N SER A 250 -5.95 12.61 10.42
CA SER A 250 -4.84 11.65 10.31
C SER A 250 -3.63 12.21 9.56
N TYR A 251 -3.86 13.12 8.59
CA TYR A 251 -2.78 13.84 7.92
C TYR A 251 -2.04 14.77 8.89
N LEU A 252 -2.77 15.55 9.68
CA LEU A 252 -2.16 16.48 10.65
C LEU A 252 -1.38 15.73 11.75
N ASP A 253 -1.93 14.62 12.22
CA ASP A 253 -1.25 13.77 13.21
C ASP A 253 0.03 13.16 12.63
N ALA A 254 -0.01 12.72 11.36
CA ALA A 254 1.14 12.22 10.62
C ALA A 254 2.22 13.30 10.45
N ASP A 255 1.83 14.49 9.99
CA ASP A 255 2.77 15.59 9.74
C ASP A 255 3.48 16.01 11.02
N LYS A 256 2.72 16.11 12.12
CA LYS A 256 3.28 16.35 13.45
C LYS A 256 4.25 15.25 13.89
N TYR A 257 3.95 13.97 13.64
CA TYR A 257 4.84 12.87 14.01
C TYR A 257 6.16 12.91 13.24
N PHE A 258 6.13 13.22 11.94
CA PHE A 258 7.36 13.24 11.14
C PHE A 258 8.17 14.53 11.30
N THR A 259 7.53 15.64 11.71
CA THR A 259 8.21 16.92 11.98
C THR A 259 8.96 16.93 13.32
N ASN A 260 8.48 16.18 14.33
CA ASN A 260 9.14 16.04 15.64
C ASN A 260 10.17 14.91 15.65
#